data_AF-B8ES11-F1
#
_entry.id   AF-B8ES11-F1
#
_cell.length_a   1.000
_cell.length_b   1.000
_cell.length_c   1.000
_cell.angle_alpha   90.00
_cell.angle_beta   90.00
_cell.angle_gamma   90.00
#
_symmetry.space_group_name_H-M   'P 1'
#
loop_
_entity.id
_entity.type
_entity.pdbx_description
1 polymer ?
#
loop_
_entity_poly.entity_id
_entity_poly.type
_entity_poly.pdbx_seq_one_letter_code
_entity_poly.pdbx_strand_id
1 'polypeptide(L)'
;MPNSTVPAAATGLPSQTRRLFLRSGSAAAVFGAVTAAAAASVAPEVSPELDHLIAVHRHAHAAFLAARERHIEAERVCATAPKCLPFTWDGKTPIRLSSDQEEGLIHAAQTIIGLGSAGLSSPAVLALSEKRRKQITAAIKGARKDITKVVRDAFAKVEEIRRSSGIEEAERDLVWARDGEQNALKALCGFKCATLAEVNHRADYLVTVGPENITADAIVAMLPTNYKREA
;
A
#
# COMPACT_ATOMS: atom_id res chain seq x y z
N MET A 1 -18.79 5.32 -51.83
CA MET A 1 -19.38 3.97 -51.82
C MET A 1 -18.87 3.27 -53.06
N PRO A 2 -18.17 2.12 -52.98
CA PRO A 2 -18.59 0.84 -52.35
C PRO A 2 -17.47 0.29 -51.41
N ASN A 3 -17.50 -0.85 -50.69
CA ASN A 3 -18.30 -2.07 -50.67
C ASN A 3 -18.41 -2.55 -49.20
N SER A 4 -19.55 -3.14 -48.87
CA SER A 4 -19.86 -3.80 -47.61
C SER A 4 -19.49 -5.30 -47.63
N THR A 5 -19.29 -5.87 -46.42
CA THR A 5 -19.43 -7.29 -46.01
C THR A 5 -18.42 -8.29 -46.61
N VAL A 6 -17.74 -9.13 -45.82
CA VAL A 6 -18.27 -10.21 -44.94
C VAL A 6 -17.36 -10.48 -43.72
N PRO A 7 -17.88 -11.01 -42.59
CA PRO A 7 -17.22 -11.15 -41.28
C PRO A 7 -16.83 -12.61 -40.94
N ALA A 8 -16.48 -12.82 -39.66
CA ALA A 8 -16.40 -14.08 -38.87
C ALA A 8 -14.96 -14.57 -38.60
N ALA A 9 -14.46 -14.33 -37.39
CA ALA A 9 -14.64 -15.18 -36.20
C ALA A 9 -13.78 -16.44 -36.24
N ALA A 10 -12.59 -16.36 -35.64
CA ALA A 10 -11.82 -17.52 -35.22
C ALA A 10 -12.44 -18.14 -33.96
N THR A 11 -13.65 -18.70 -34.09
CA THR A 11 -14.20 -19.69 -33.16
C THR A 11 -13.54 -21.02 -33.46
N GLY A 12 -12.60 -21.45 -32.61
CA GLY A 12 -11.98 -22.77 -32.77
C GLY A 12 -10.64 -23.03 -32.07
N LEU A 13 -10.10 -22.12 -31.25
CA LEU A 13 -8.90 -22.43 -30.47
C LEU A 13 -9.28 -23.00 -29.10
N PRO A 14 -8.82 -24.22 -28.74
CA PRO A 14 -9.08 -24.80 -27.43
C PRO A 14 -8.50 -23.88 -26.34
N SER A 15 -9.28 -23.63 -25.29
CA SER A 15 -8.98 -22.70 -24.20
C SER A 15 -7.76 -23.08 -23.34
N GLN A 16 -7.12 -24.22 -23.62
CA GLN A 16 -5.95 -24.70 -22.88
C GLN A 16 -4.61 -24.24 -23.48
N THR A 17 -4.58 -23.66 -24.68
CA THR A 17 -3.32 -23.27 -25.36
C THR A 17 -2.94 -21.80 -25.21
N ARG A 18 -3.71 -20.97 -24.49
CA ARG A 18 -3.34 -19.56 -24.21
C ARG A 18 -2.24 -19.41 -23.15
N ARG A 19 -2.10 -20.36 -22.21
CA ARG A 19 -1.08 -20.30 -21.16
C ARG A 19 0.28 -20.88 -21.56
N LEU A 20 0.34 -21.69 -22.63
CA LEU A 20 1.61 -22.24 -23.13
C LEU A 20 2.31 -21.32 -24.13
N PHE A 21 1.57 -20.50 -24.89
CA PHE A 21 2.18 -19.54 -25.83
C PHE A 21 2.84 -18.32 -25.17
N LEU A 22 2.53 -18.01 -23.91
CA LEU A 22 3.21 -16.94 -23.16
C LEU A 22 4.50 -17.41 -22.46
N ARG A 23 4.84 -18.72 -22.52
CA ARG A 23 6.01 -19.27 -21.84
C ARG A 23 7.12 -19.77 -22.79
N SER A 24 6.92 -19.75 -24.12
CA SER A 24 7.88 -20.38 -25.05
C SER A 24 8.10 -19.69 -26.40
N GLY A 25 7.72 -18.44 -26.60
CA GLY A 25 8.10 -17.68 -27.80
C GLY A 25 7.77 -16.20 -27.58
N SER A 26 8.66 -15.24 -27.78
CA SER A 26 9.66 -15.12 -28.85
C SER A 26 10.61 -13.97 -28.51
N ALA A 27 11.79 -14.28 -27.99
CA ALA A 27 12.93 -13.36 -27.97
C ALA A 27 14.21 -14.01 -28.54
N ALA A 28 14.25 -15.34 -28.67
CA ALA A 28 15.45 -16.08 -29.07
C ALA A 28 15.63 -16.26 -30.60
N ALA A 29 14.66 -15.91 -31.44
CA ALA A 29 14.69 -16.23 -32.87
C ALA A 29 15.06 -15.07 -33.81
N VAL A 30 15.25 -13.84 -33.32
CA VAL A 30 15.65 -12.68 -34.16
C VAL A 30 17.14 -12.32 -34.04
N PHE A 31 17.87 -12.92 -33.09
CA PHE A 31 19.31 -12.65 -32.90
C PHE A 31 20.25 -13.66 -33.58
N GLY A 32 19.72 -14.70 -34.23
CA GLY A 32 20.52 -15.81 -34.76
C GLY A 32 21.23 -15.57 -36.11
N ALA A 33 21.18 -14.38 -36.68
CA ALA A 33 21.68 -14.13 -38.05
C ALA A 33 22.84 -13.13 -38.16
N VAL A 34 23.51 -12.77 -37.06
CA VAL A 34 24.67 -11.84 -37.09
C VAL A 34 25.95 -12.44 -36.46
N THR A 35 25.95 -13.71 -36.04
CA THR A 35 27.05 -14.30 -35.27
C THR A 35 27.99 -15.19 -36.09
N ALA A 36 28.49 -14.69 -37.23
CA ALA A 36 29.55 -15.38 -37.97
C ALA A 36 30.70 -14.49 -38.48
N ALA A 37 30.75 -13.20 -38.14
CA ALA A 37 31.81 -12.31 -38.61
C ALA A 37 32.21 -11.23 -37.59
N ALA A 38 32.42 -11.62 -36.32
CA ALA A 38 33.13 -10.80 -35.35
C ALA A 38 33.90 -11.71 -34.40
N ALA A 39 34.98 -12.30 -34.91
CA ALA A 39 36.02 -12.83 -34.04
C ALA A 39 36.61 -11.68 -33.20
N ALA A 40 36.66 -11.89 -31.89
CA ALA A 40 37.44 -11.12 -30.91
C ALA A 40 37.08 -9.64 -30.68
N SER A 41 35.79 -9.29 -30.62
CA SER A 41 35.41 -8.12 -29.80
C SER A 41 35.21 -8.59 -28.36
N VAL A 42 36.07 -8.13 -27.45
CA VAL A 42 35.86 -8.16 -25.98
C VAL A 42 34.36 -7.97 -25.74
N ALA A 43 33.71 -8.94 -25.09
CA ALA A 43 32.28 -8.82 -24.77
C ALA A 43 32.08 -7.43 -24.14
N PRO A 44 31.11 -6.62 -24.61
CA PRO A 44 30.92 -5.28 -24.07
C PRO A 44 30.69 -5.43 -22.57
N GLU A 45 31.71 -5.04 -21.82
CA GLU A 45 31.75 -5.17 -20.38
C GLU A 45 30.58 -4.36 -19.82
N VAL A 46 29.80 -4.97 -18.93
CA VAL A 46 28.72 -4.26 -18.24
C VAL A 46 29.36 -3.08 -17.52
N SER A 47 28.79 -1.89 -17.68
CA SER A 47 29.34 -0.72 -17.02
C SER A 47 29.37 -0.90 -15.50
N PRO A 48 30.48 -0.50 -14.84
CA PRO A 48 30.56 -0.56 -13.38
C PRO A 48 29.50 0.32 -12.70
N GLU A 49 29.00 1.35 -13.39
CA GLU A 49 27.89 2.16 -12.88
C GLU A 49 26.57 1.36 -12.81
N LEU A 50 26.26 0.52 -13.80
CA LEU A 50 25.05 -0.31 -13.77
C LEU A 50 25.13 -1.35 -12.64
N ASP A 51 26.28 -2.00 -12.48
CA ASP A 51 26.51 -2.95 -11.39
C ASP A 51 26.38 -2.28 -10.01
N HIS A 52 26.90 -1.05 -9.89
CA HIS A 52 26.73 -0.26 -8.67
C HIS A 52 25.25 0.04 -8.38
N LEU A 53 24.46 0.46 -9.37
CA LEU A 53 23.03 0.73 -9.19
C LEU A 53 22.25 -0.53 -8.80
N ILE A 54 22.59 -1.68 -9.40
CA ILE A 54 22.01 -2.98 -9.01
C ILE A 54 22.36 -3.31 -7.56
N ALA A 55 23.62 -3.13 -7.15
CA ALA A 55 24.05 -3.37 -5.78
C ALA A 55 23.34 -2.45 -4.77
N VAL A 56 23.21 -1.16 -5.10
CA VAL A 56 22.46 -0.18 -4.29
C VAL A 56 21.01 -0.61 -4.13
N HIS A 57 20.35 -1.01 -5.22
CA HIS A 57 18.98 -1.53 -5.12
C HIS A 57 18.90 -2.79 -4.26
N ARG A 58 19.81 -3.76 -4.43
CA ARG A 58 19.81 -4.99 -3.62
C ARG A 58 19.89 -4.68 -2.13
N HIS A 59 20.78 -3.75 -1.76
CA HIS A 59 20.92 -3.31 -0.37
C HIS A 59 19.65 -2.62 0.14
N ALA A 60 19.06 -1.72 -0.66
CA ALA A 60 17.83 -1.03 -0.29
C ALA A 60 16.62 -1.99 -0.16
N HIS A 61 16.51 -2.96 -1.07
CA HIS A 61 15.48 -4.00 -1.02
C HIS A 61 15.62 -4.89 0.22
N ALA A 62 16.84 -5.31 0.56
CA ALA A 62 17.11 -6.06 1.78
C ALA A 62 16.74 -5.26 3.04
N ALA A 63 17.04 -3.95 3.07
CA ALA A 63 16.65 -3.07 4.16
C ALA A 63 15.12 -2.91 4.26
N PHE A 64 14.41 -2.81 3.13
CA PHE A 64 12.95 -2.79 3.09
C PHE A 64 12.33 -4.07 3.64
N LEU A 65 12.81 -5.24 3.21
CA LEU A 65 12.33 -6.52 3.73
C LEU A 65 12.56 -6.65 5.25
N ALA A 66 13.73 -6.25 5.74
CA ALA A 66 14.03 -6.26 7.17
C ALA A 66 13.14 -5.27 7.96
N ALA A 67 12.87 -4.08 7.42
CA ALA A 67 11.97 -3.12 8.04
C ALA A 67 10.52 -3.64 8.07
N ARG A 68 10.09 -4.32 7.00
CA ARG A 68 8.77 -4.96 6.92
C ARG A 68 8.60 -6.07 7.95
N GLU A 69 9.60 -6.92 8.14
CA GLU A 69 9.58 -7.96 9.18
C GLU A 69 9.47 -7.35 10.58
N ARG A 70 10.26 -6.29 10.87
CA ARG A 70 10.16 -5.56 12.15
C ARG A 70 8.79 -4.94 12.37
N HIS A 71 8.18 -4.37 11.33
CA HIS A 71 6.82 -3.85 11.39
C HIS A 71 5.78 -4.93 11.69
N ILE A 72 5.86 -6.09 11.01
CA ILE A 72 4.96 -7.21 11.26
C ILE A 72 5.09 -7.70 12.71
N GLU A 73 6.30 -7.76 13.25
CA GLU A 73 6.51 -8.18 14.63
C GLU A 73 5.97 -7.15 15.63
N ALA A 74 6.21 -5.86 15.39
CA ALA A 74 5.64 -4.78 16.22
C ALA A 74 4.10 -4.77 16.18
N GLU A 75 3.49 -5.04 15.01
CA GLU A 75 2.05 -5.22 14.85
C GLU A 75 1.54 -6.42 15.65
N ARG A 76 2.25 -7.56 15.64
CA ARG A 76 1.88 -8.75 16.44
C ARG A 76 1.96 -8.46 17.93
N VAL A 77 3.00 -7.76 18.38
CA VAL A 77 3.16 -7.37 19.78
C VAL A 77 2.02 -6.45 20.23
N CYS A 78 1.65 -5.44 19.44
CA CYS A 78 0.45 -4.66 19.77
C CYS A 78 -0.80 -5.54 19.71
N ALA A 79 -1.04 -6.30 18.63
CA ALA A 79 -2.27 -7.08 18.48
C ALA A 79 -2.51 -8.11 19.61
N THR A 80 -1.45 -8.66 20.19
CA THR A 80 -1.52 -9.62 21.31
C THR A 80 -1.61 -8.95 22.68
N ALA A 81 -1.37 -7.63 22.77
CA ALA A 81 -1.57 -6.91 24.02
C ALA A 81 -3.07 -6.86 24.35
N PRO A 82 -3.51 -7.32 25.55
CA PRO A 82 -4.92 -7.42 25.93
C PRO A 82 -5.69 -6.08 25.92
N LYS A 83 -4.97 -4.96 25.75
CA LYS A 83 -5.48 -3.59 25.71
C LYS A 83 -5.33 -2.90 24.34
N CYS A 84 -4.64 -3.51 23.36
CA CYS A 84 -4.73 -3.13 21.94
C CYS A 84 -5.97 -3.77 21.29
N LEU A 85 -6.74 -4.55 22.06
CA LEU A 85 -8.02 -5.06 21.61
C LEU A 85 -8.92 -3.89 21.22
N PRO A 86 -9.48 -3.92 20.02
CA PRO A 86 -10.04 -2.70 19.45
C PRO A 86 -11.35 -2.39 20.17
N PHE A 87 -11.55 -1.14 20.55
CA PHE A 87 -12.73 -0.70 21.31
C PHE A 87 -14.00 -1.24 20.65
N THR A 88 -14.72 -2.12 21.36
CA THR A 88 -15.97 -2.68 20.88
C THR A 88 -17.11 -1.87 21.48
N TRP A 89 -17.86 -1.12 20.68
CA TRP A 89 -19.07 -0.43 21.18
C TRP A 89 -20.15 -1.43 21.64
N ASP A 90 -20.14 -2.64 21.10
CA ASP A 90 -21.14 -3.71 21.26
C ASP A 90 -20.57 -5.01 21.88
N GLY A 91 -19.29 -5.02 22.26
CA GLY A 91 -18.60 -6.23 22.73
C GLY A 91 -18.24 -7.25 21.64
N LYS A 92 -18.56 -6.98 20.36
CA LYS A 92 -18.47 -7.97 19.27
C LYS A 92 -17.61 -7.50 18.11
N THR A 93 -17.64 -6.20 17.80
CA THR A 93 -16.99 -5.66 16.61
C THR A 93 -15.78 -4.83 17.00
N PRO A 94 -14.55 -5.34 16.81
CA PRO A 94 -13.35 -4.61 17.15
C PRO A 94 -13.17 -3.38 16.23
N ILE A 95 -13.27 -2.16 16.79
CA ILE A 95 -12.92 -0.92 16.07
C ILE A 95 -11.43 -0.62 16.25
N ARG A 96 -10.63 -0.77 15.19
CA ARG A 96 -9.24 -0.31 15.17
C ARG A 96 -9.23 1.21 15.37
N LEU A 97 -8.80 1.65 16.56
CA LEU A 97 -8.68 3.05 16.88
C LEU A 97 -7.34 3.57 16.32
N SER A 98 -7.41 4.42 15.30
CA SER A 98 -6.32 5.34 14.97
C SER A 98 -6.48 6.62 15.78
N SER A 99 -5.39 7.21 16.29
CA SER A 99 -5.38 8.52 16.97
C SER A 99 -6.17 9.58 16.19
N ASP A 100 -6.11 9.51 14.85
CA ASP A 100 -6.77 10.46 13.94
C ASP A 100 -8.31 10.34 13.98
N GLN A 101 -8.84 9.27 14.57
CA GLN A 101 -10.27 9.02 14.71
C GLN A 101 -10.82 9.40 16.08
N GLU A 102 -9.98 9.85 17.03
CA GLU A 102 -10.40 10.22 18.38
C GLU A 102 -11.48 11.31 18.35
N GLU A 103 -11.19 12.43 17.67
CA GLU A 103 -12.13 13.54 17.57
C GLU A 103 -13.42 13.15 16.84
N GLY A 104 -13.31 12.33 15.80
CA GLY A 104 -14.45 11.82 15.04
C GLY A 104 -15.36 10.92 15.88
N LEU A 105 -14.79 10.05 16.72
CA LEU A 105 -15.54 9.16 17.61
C LEU A 105 -16.15 9.92 18.79
N ILE A 106 -15.43 10.87 19.37
CA ILE A 106 -15.97 11.78 20.38
C ILE A 106 -17.16 12.55 19.79
N HIS A 107 -17.00 13.10 18.59
CA HIS A 107 -18.06 13.85 17.92
C HIS A 107 -19.28 12.97 17.59
N ALA A 108 -19.07 11.77 17.06
CA ALA A 108 -20.14 10.81 16.78
C ALA A 108 -20.89 10.39 18.05
N ALA A 109 -20.16 10.05 19.12
CA ALA A 109 -20.75 9.70 20.42
C ALA A 109 -21.55 10.87 21.01
N GLN A 110 -21.01 12.09 20.95
CA GLN A 110 -21.71 13.30 21.40
C GLN A 110 -22.94 13.61 20.53
N THR A 111 -22.89 13.34 19.23
CA THR A 111 -24.01 13.51 18.30
C THR A 111 -25.13 12.51 18.61
N ILE A 112 -24.81 11.23 18.88
CA ILE A 112 -25.81 10.23 19.28
C ILE A 112 -26.51 10.65 20.59
N ILE A 113 -25.74 11.12 21.58
CA ILE A 113 -26.32 11.69 22.82
C ILE A 113 -27.11 12.97 22.51
N GLY A 114 -26.65 13.77 21.56
CA GLY A 114 -27.33 14.94 21.00
C GLY A 114 -28.70 14.63 20.43
N LEU A 115 -28.79 13.61 19.60
CA LEU A 115 -30.04 13.10 19.01
C LEU A 115 -30.98 12.56 20.10
N GLY A 116 -30.46 11.84 21.09
CA GLY A 116 -31.23 11.45 22.28
C GLY A 116 -31.74 12.65 23.09
N SER A 117 -30.93 13.73 23.15
CA SER A 117 -31.31 14.97 23.83
C SER A 117 -32.29 15.85 23.05
N ALA A 118 -32.46 15.64 21.73
CA ALA A 118 -33.56 16.26 20.97
C ALA A 118 -34.93 15.77 21.49
N GLY A 119 -34.98 14.57 22.08
CA GLY A 119 -36.12 14.06 22.84
C GLY A 119 -36.48 14.89 24.08
N LEU A 120 -35.59 15.77 24.57
CA LEU A 120 -35.90 16.70 25.67
C LEU A 120 -36.93 17.77 25.29
N SER A 121 -37.02 18.06 23.99
CA SER A 121 -38.02 18.97 23.42
C SER A 121 -39.35 18.24 23.12
N SER A 122 -39.43 16.93 23.39
CA SER A 122 -40.66 16.16 23.21
C SER A 122 -41.77 16.65 24.15
N PRO A 123 -43.04 16.69 23.69
CA PRO A 123 -44.18 17.02 24.55
C PRO A 123 -44.23 16.21 25.85
N ALA A 124 -43.81 14.94 25.80
CA ALA A 124 -43.77 14.06 26.97
C ALA A 124 -42.74 14.51 28.03
N VAL A 125 -41.61 15.08 27.61
CA VAL A 125 -40.57 15.61 28.52
C VAL A 125 -40.93 17.00 29.01
N LEU A 126 -41.56 17.82 28.16
CA LEU A 126 -42.07 19.14 28.55
C LEU A 126 -43.21 19.05 29.56
N ALA A 127 -44.00 17.97 29.54
CA ALA A 127 -45.04 17.68 30.54
C ALA A 127 -44.49 17.30 31.92
N LEU A 128 -43.17 17.02 32.05
CA LEU A 128 -42.56 16.73 33.34
C LEU A 128 -42.37 17.99 34.20
N SER A 129 -42.30 17.81 35.52
CA SER A 129 -41.98 18.91 36.45
C SER A 129 -40.59 19.50 36.17
N GLU A 130 -40.42 20.79 36.45
CA GLU A 130 -39.15 21.51 36.23
C GLU A 130 -37.96 20.84 36.92
N LYS A 131 -38.16 20.35 38.15
CA LYS A 131 -37.15 19.59 38.90
C LYS A 131 -36.70 18.36 38.12
N ARG A 132 -37.63 17.62 37.51
CA ARG A 132 -37.33 16.41 36.75
C ARG A 132 -36.68 16.72 35.40
N ARG A 133 -37.08 17.79 34.72
CA ARG A 133 -36.38 18.30 33.52
C ARG A 133 -34.92 18.67 33.82
N LYS A 134 -34.67 19.41 34.91
CA LYS A 134 -33.30 19.75 35.35
C LYS A 134 -32.46 18.50 35.65
N GLN A 135 -33.04 17.48 36.28
CA GLN A 135 -32.36 16.21 36.54
C GLN A 135 -31.99 15.48 35.24
N ILE A 136 -32.88 15.41 34.26
CA ILE A 136 -32.60 14.74 32.97
C ILE A 136 -31.52 15.51 32.20
N THR A 137 -31.58 16.83 32.13
CA THR A 137 -30.54 17.65 31.48
C THR A 137 -29.19 17.49 32.16
N ALA A 138 -29.15 17.46 33.50
CA ALA A 138 -27.92 17.20 34.25
C ALA A 138 -27.37 15.79 33.98
N ALA A 139 -28.23 14.77 33.91
CA ALA A 139 -27.84 13.40 33.58
C ALA A 139 -27.25 13.28 32.18
N ILE A 140 -27.86 13.92 31.17
CA ILE A 140 -27.33 13.97 29.79
C ILE A 140 -25.98 14.68 29.74
N LYS A 141 -25.84 15.80 30.44
CA LYS A 141 -24.55 16.52 30.55
C LYS A 141 -23.48 15.68 31.23
N GLY A 142 -23.85 14.89 32.25
CA GLY A 142 -23.00 13.90 32.90
C GLY A 142 -22.55 12.83 31.91
N ALA A 143 -23.50 12.17 31.23
CA ALA A 143 -23.23 11.14 30.23
C ALA A 143 -22.31 11.62 29.09
N ARG A 144 -22.45 12.87 28.62
CA ARG A 144 -21.53 13.46 27.63
C ARG A 144 -20.09 13.59 28.16
N LYS A 145 -19.93 13.99 29.42
CA LYS A 145 -18.60 14.08 30.05
C LYS A 145 -18.00 12.70 30.24
N ASP A 146 -18.79 11.76 30.73
CA ASP A 146 -18.34 10.39 31.01
C ASP A 146 -17.92 9.69 29.73
N ILE A 147 -18.69 9.80 28.64
CA ILE A 147 -18.30 9.18 27.36
C ILE A 147 -17.04 9.80 26.77
N THR A 148 -16.89 11.12 26.86
CA THR A 148 -15.69 11.81 26.37
C THR A 148 -14.47 11.35 27.17
N LYS A 149 -14.61 11.19 28.49
CA LYS A 149 -13.54 10.68 29.35
C LYS A 149 -13.20 9.24 29.02
N VAL A 150 -14.18 8.35 28.88
CA VAL A 150 -13.97 6.94 28.54
C VAL A 150 -13.26 6.78 27.20
N VAL A 151 -13.66 7.56 26.19
CA VAL A 151 -13.02 7.54 24.88
C VAL A 151 -11.57 8.01 24.99
N ARG A 152 -11.30 9.16 25.63
CA ARG A 152 -9.94 9.66 25.85
C ARG A 152 -9.05 8.68 26.62
N ASP A 153 -9.56 8.10 27.71
CA ASP A 153 -8.83 7.15 28.53
C ASP A 153 -8.51 5.86 27.74
N ALA A 154 -9.39 5.47 26.80
CA ALA A 154 -9.14 4.35 25.89
C ALA A 154 -8.05 4.69 24.86
N PHE A 155 -8.12 5.86 24.24
CA PHE A 155 -7.11 6.35 23.28
C PHE A 155 -5.72 6.48 23.92
N ALA A 156 -5.64 7.07 25.12
CA ALA A 156 -4.37 7.20 25.85
C ALA A 156 -3.72 5.83 26.12
N LYS A 157 -4.52 4.80 26.44
CA LYS A 157 -4.02 3.43 26.64
C LYS A 157 -3.56 2.80 25.34
N VAL A 158 -4.27 3.01 24.24
CA VAL A 158 -3.85 2.51 22.91
C VAL A 158 -2.54 3.15 22.50
N GLU A 159 -2.39 4.47 22.68
CA GLU A 159 -1.12 5.16 22.40
C GLU A 159 0.03 4.67 23.28
N GLU A 160 -0.20 4.48 24.57
CA GLU A 160 0.81 3.93 25.48
C GLU A 160 1.32 2.57 24.98
N ILE A 161 0.40 1.72 24.50
CA ILE A 161 0.76 0.41 23.98
C ILE A 161 1.50 0.55 22.64
N ARG A 162 1.04 1.38 21.71
CA ARG A 162 1.73 1.65 20.44
C ARG A 162 3.17 2.12 20.66
N ARG A 163 3.38 3.04 21.62
CA ARG A 163 4.73 3.49 22.00
C ARG A 163 5.55 2.35 22.59
N SER A 164 4.96 1.55 23.49
CA SER A 164 5.67 0.44 24.14
C SER A 164 5.98 -0.74 23.19
N SER A 165 5.19 -0.92 22.12
CA SER A 165 5.38 -1.99 21.14
C SER A 165 6.39 -1.63 20.04
N GLY A 166 6.88 -0.39 20.03
CA GLY A 166 7.80 0.10 18.99
C GLY A 166 7.17 0.22 17.60
N ILE A 167 5.84 0.17 17.48
CA ILE A 167 5.17 0.14 16.17
C ILE A 167 5.37 1.46 15.41
N GLU A 168 5.42 2.59 16.10
CA GLU A 168 5.67 3.89 15.48
C GLU A 168 7.08 4.00 14.90
N GLU A 169 8.07 3.41 15.56
CA GLU A 169 9.43 3.35 15.05
C GLU A 169 9.52 2.41 13.85
N ALA A 170 8.89 1.24 13.94
CA ALA A 170 8.85 0.29 12.84
C ALA A 170 8.08 0.81 11.61
N GLU A 171 6.99 1.59 11.81
CA GLU A 171 6.25 2.28 10.75
C GLU A 171 7.13 3.32 10.06
N ARG A 172 7.86 4.15 10.81
CA ARG A 172 8.79 5.14 10.24
C ARG A 172 9.91 4.46 9.45
N ASP A 173 10.52 3.42 10.02
CA ASP A 173 11.58 2.66 9.36
C ASP A 173 11.10 2.00 8.08
N LEU A 174 9.88 1.45 8.08
CA LEU A 174 9.27 0.85 6.90
C LEU A 174 9.05 1.88 5.79
N VAL A 175 8.53 3.07 6.14
CA VAL A 175 8.34 4.17 5.19
C VAL A 175 9.68 4.61 4.59
N TRP A 176 10.69 4.83 5.44
CA TRP A 176 12.02 5.26 5.00
C TRP A 176 12.69 4.21 4.11
N ALA A 177 12.63 2.93 4.49
CA ALA A 177 13.22 1.85 3.71
C ALA A 177 12.50 1.66 2.36
N ARG A 178 11.16 1.79 2.33
CA ARG A 178 10.36 1.75 1.10
C ARG A 178 10.74 2.90 0.17
N ASP A 179 10.84 4.11 0.68
CA ASP A 179 11.20 5.28 -0.13
C ASP A 179 12.63 5.15 -0.66
N GLY A 180 13.56 4.64 0.15
CA GLY A 180 14.93 4.32 -0.25
C GLY A 180 15.00 3.28 -1.37
N GLU A 181 14.27 2.18 -1.25
CA GLU A 181 14.13 1.15 -2.28
C GLU A 181 13.57 1.72 -3.58
N GLN A 182 12.46 2.47 -3.50
CA GLN A 182 11.83 3.08 -4.68
C GLN A 182 12.77 4.07 -5.39
N ASN A 183 13.53 4.86 -4.63
CA ASN A 183 14.51 5.79 -5.20
C ASN A 183 15.67 5.05 -5.89
N ALA A 184 16.17 3.97 -5.29
CA ALA A 184 17.18 3.11 -5.91
C ALA A 184 16.65 2.45 -7.19
N LEU A 185 15.40 1.99 -7.18
CA LEU A 185 14.75 1.39 -8.35
C LEU A 185 14.58 2.43 -9.46
N LYS A 186 14.10 3.63 -9.15
CA LYS A 186 13.99 4.73 -10.12
C LYS A 186 15.34 5.06 -10.75
N ALA A 187 16.41 5.11 -9.97
CA ALA A 187 17.77 5.35 -10.48
C ALA A 187 18.22 4.25 -11.45
N LEU A 188 18.01 2.97 -11.09
CA LEU A 188 18.32 1.83 -11.94
C LEU A 188 17.51 1.80 -13.24
N CYS A 189 16.20 2.06 -13.16
CA CYS A 189 15.31 2.13 -14.32
C CYS A 189 15.62 3.33 -15.21
N GLY A 190 16.05 4.45 -14.62
CA GLY A 190 16.44 5.68 -15.31
C GLY A 190 17.83 5.63 -15.95
N PHE A 191 18.65 4.63 -15.61
CA PHE A 191 19.98 4.46 -16.19
C PHE A 191 19.90 4.24 -17.70
N LYS A 192 20.74 4.94 -18.47
CA LYS A 192 20.80 4.83 -19.93
C LYS A 192 21.81 3.75 -20.31
N CYS A 193 21.33 2.57 -20.66
CA CYS A 193 22.18 1.51 -21.22
C CYS A 193 22.72 1.93 -22.59
N ALA A 194 24.04 1.86 -22.75
CA ALA A 194 24.76 2.10 -24.00
C ALA A 194 24.84 0.83 -24.86
N THR A 195 24.75 -0.37 -24.27
CA THR A 195 24.88 -1.64 -24.98
C THR A 195 23.73 -2.61 -24.72
N LEU A 196 23.55 -3.58 -25.63
CA LEU A 196 22.56 -4.65 -25.44
C LEU A 196 22.90 -5.55 -24.24
N ALA A 197 24.19 -5.72 -23.92
CA ALA A 197 24.62 -6.48 -22.76
C ALA A 197 24.13 -5.84 -21.44
N GLU A 198 24.21 -4.52 -21.32
CA GLU A 198 23.67 -3.78 -20.18
C GLU A 198 22.13 -3.84 -20.11
N VAL A 199 21.45 -3.77 -21.26
CA VAL A 199 19.99 -3.93 -21.31
C VAL A 199 19.58 -5.30 -20.78
N ASN A 200 20.25 -6.37 -21.25
CA ASN A 200 20.00 -7.73 -20.80
C ASN A 200 20.33 -7.90 -19.31
N HIS A 201 21.48 -7.39 -18.86
CA HIS A 201 21.89 -7.48 -17.45
C HIS A 201 20.89 -6.80 -16.51
N ARG A 202 20.42 -5.60 -16.87
CA ARG A 202 19.38 -4.90 -16.11
C ARG A 202 18.06 -5.67 -16.15
N ALA A 203 17.64 -6.16 -17.30
CA ALA A 203 16.39 -6.91 -17.45
C ALA A 203 16.41 -8.19 -16.60
N ASP A 204 17.50 -8.96 -16.66
CA ASP A 204 17.69 -10.17 -15.86
C ASP A 204 17.55 -9.87 -14.36
N TYR A 205 18.17 -8.79 -13.89
CA TYR A 205 18.00 -8.38 -12.50
C TYR A 205 16.57 -7.96 -12.17
N LEU A 206 15.93 -7.13 -12.98
CA LEU A 206 14.55 -6.66 -12.73
C LEU A 206 13.53 -7.81 -12.68
N VAL A 207 13.74 -8.88 -13.45
CA VAL A 207 12.92 -10.10 -13.37
C VAL A 207 13.01 -10.75 -11.99
N THR A 208 14.15 -10.68 -11.31
CA THR A 208 14.33 -11.26 -9.97
C THR A 208 13.63 -10.49 -8.85
N VAL A 209 13.42 -9.18 -9.02
CA VAL A 209 12.80 -8.31 -7.99
C VAL A 209 11.26 -8.36 -8.03
N GLY A 210 10.69 -8.94 -9.09
CA GLY A 210 9.26 -9.23 -9.24
C GLY A 210 8.40 -8.02 -9.64
N PRO A 211 7.24 -8.25 -10.31
CA PRO A 211 6.38 -7.17 -10.82
C PRO A 211 5.62 -6.41 -9.72
N GLU A 212 5.54 -6.94 -8.49
CA GLU A 212 4.88 -6.26 -7.36
C GLU A 212 5.59 -4.95 -6.97
N ASN A 213 6.87 -4.81 -7.32
CA ASN A 213 7.70 -3.64 -7.02
C ASN A 213 7.91 -2.70 -8.22
N ILE A 214 7.48 -3.10 -9.42
CA ILE A 214 7.65 -2.29 -10.63
C ILE A 214 6.37 -1.49 -10.87
N THR A 215 6.39 -0.22 -10.50
CA THR A 215 5.26 0.69 -10.74
C THR A 215 5.06 0.93 -12.25
N ALA A 216 3.82 1.28 -12.66
CA ALA A 216 3.53 1.65 -14.04
C ALA A 216 4.47 2.77 -14.56
N ASP A 217 4.82 3.72 -13.69
CA ASP A 217 5.77 4.79 -13.99
C ASP A 217 7.19 4.25 -14.27
N ALA A 218 7.63 3.21 -13.55
CA ALA A 218 8.93 2.58 -13.79
C ALA A 218 8.95 1.84 -15.14
N ILE A 219 7.84 1.20 -15.52
CA ILE A 219 7.68 0.55 -16.84
C ILE A 219 7.74 1.60 -17.95
N VAL A 220 7.02 2.72 -17.81
CA VAL A 220 7.06 3.83 -18.77
C VAL A 220 8.45 4.45 -18.84
N ALA A 221 9.17 4.54 -17.72
CA ALA A 221 10.55 5.05 -17.70
C ALA A 221 11.52 4.16 -18.50
N MET A 222 11.34 2.83 -18.47
CA MET A 222 12.14 1.85 -19.19
C MET A 222 11.91 1.85 -20.71
N LEU A 223 10.79 2.40 -21.20
CA LEU A 223 10.51 2.46 -22.62
C LEU A 223 11.45 3.47 -23.32
N PRO A 224 12.03 3.12 -24.48
CA PRO A 224 12.78 4.07 -25.31
C PRO A 224 11.93 5.31 -25.59
N THR A 225 12.53 6.49 -25.67
CA THR A 225 11.84 7.78 -25.87
C THR A 225 10.87 7.82 -27.07
N ASN A 226 11.07 6.95 -28.05
CA ASN A 226 10.20 6.82 -29.22
C ASN A 226 8.82 6.19 -28.90
N TYR A 227 8.66 5.54 -27.73
CA TYR A 227 7.43 4.91 -27.29
C TYR A 227 6.65 5.71 -26.23
N LYS A 228 7.19 6.86 -25.76
CA LYS A 228 6.55 7.69 -24.72
C LYS A 228 5.49 8.66 -25.24
N ARG A 229 5.21 8.69 -26.55
CA ARG A 229 4.28 9.65 -27.17
C ARG A 229 2.84 9.16 -27.35
N GLU A 230 2.55 7.89 -27.03
CA GLU A 230 1.21 7.30 -27.27
C GLU A 230 0.57 6.67 -26.02
N ALA A 231 1.09 6.95 -24.82
CA ALA A 231 0.51 6.52 -23.54
C ALA A 231 -0.09 7.70 -22.78
#